data_AF-A0A257MF29-F1
#
_entry.id   AF-A0A257MF29-F1
#
_cell.length_a   1.000
_cell.length_b   1.000
_cell.length_c   1.000
_cell.angle_alpha   90.00
_cell.angle_beta   90.00
_cell.angle_gamma   90.00
#
_symmetry.space_group_name_H-M   'P 1'
#
loop_
_entity.id
_entity.type
_entity.pdbx_description
1 polymer ?
#
loop_
_entity_poly.entity_id
_entity_poly.type
_entity_poly.pdbx_seq_one_letter_code
_entity_poly.pdbx_strand_id
1 'polypeptide(L)' 'QEGSFPALVEGEVRPLREVSPLVSILERAHKATWRFGVYCRAEDRDAVAQAARRCLNLKKNKLIYKYINSF' A
#
# COMPACT_ATOMS: atom_id res chain seq x y z
N GLN A 1 6.09 -0.98 -10.28
CA GLN A 1 6.83 0.18 -10.82
C GLN A 1 6.72 1.31 -9.80
N GLU A 2 7.84 1.93 -9.45
CA GLU A 2 7.83 3.18 -8.68
C GLU A 2 7.30 4.27 -9.63
N GLY A 3 6.21 4.95 -9.26
CA GLY A 3 5.63 6.02 -10.05
C GLY A 3 6.51 7.27 -9.96
N SER A 4 7.54 7.37 -10.80
CA SER A 4 8.37 8.57 -10.88
C SER A 4 7.65 9.59 -11.76
N PHE A 5 7.06 10.62 -11.15
CA PHE A 5 6.46 11.74 -11.88
C PHE A 5 7.54 12.81 -12.15
N PRO A 6 7.79 13.19 -13.41
CA PRO A 6 8.74 14.26 -13.72
C PRO A 6 8.12 15.65 -13.50
N ALA A 7 8.96 16.63 -13.19
CA ALA A 7 8.62 18.04 -13.11
C ALA A 7 9.64 18.86 -13.93
N LEU A 8 9.16 19.87 -14.65
CA LEU A 8 10.02 20.84 -15.34
C LEU A 8 10.27 22.01 -14.39
N VAL A 9 11.53 22.23 -14.02
CA VAL A 9 11.95 23.34 -13.14
C VAL A 9 13.11 24.04 -13.80
N GLU A 10 12.95 25.33 -14.09
CA GLU A 10 13.99 26.17 -14.73
C GLU A 10 14.53 25.59 -16.05
N GLY A 11 13.68 24.89 -16.81
CA GLY A 11 14.06 24.26 -18.08
C GLY A 11 14.66 22.85 -17.95
N GLU A 12 14.96 22.40 -16.73
CA GLU A 12 15.51 21.08 -16.43
C GLU A 12 14.41 20.11 -15.98
N VAL A 13 14.45 18.87 -16.46
CA VAL A 13 13.52 17.82 -16.03
C VAL A 13 14.08 17.15 -14.79
N ARG A 14 13.34 17.25 -13.68
CA ARG A 14 13.73 16.69 -12.38
C ARG A 14 12.65 15.77 -11.81
N PRO A 15 13.01 14.76 -11.00
CA PRO A 15 12.01 13.96 -10.29
C PRO A 15 11.20 14.83 -9.32
N LEU A 16 9.87 14.69 -9.32
CA LEU A 16 8.96 15.53 -8.53
C LEU A 16 9.26 15.47 -7.02
N ARG A 17 9.73 14.32 -6.52
CA ARG A 17 10.14 14.15 -5.12
C ARG A 17 11.29 15.07 -4.67
N GLU A 18 12.15 15.49 -5.60
CA GLU A 18 13.31 16.35 -5.31
C GLU A 18 12.94 17.82 -5.18
N VAL A 19 11.82 18.21 -5.79
CA VAL A 19 11.38 19.62 -5.89
C VAL A 19 10.10 19.89 -5.09
N SER A 20 9.39 18.84 -4.65
CA SER A 20 8.16 18.95 -3.85
C SER A 20 8.26 18.18 -2.52
N PRO A 21 8.38 18.90 -1.38
CA PRO A 21 8.34 18.28 -0.04
C PRO A 21 7.06 17.49 0.20
N LEU A 22 5.92 17.96 -0.34
CA LEU A 22 4.62 17.29 -0.21
C LEU A 22 4.65 15.89 -0.85
N VAL A 23 5.14 15.78 -2.07
CA VAL A 23 5.20 14.50 -2.79
C VAL A 23 6.14 13.54 -2.08
N SER A 24 7.27 14.04 -1.61
CA SER A 24 8.20 13.30 -0.74
C SER A 24 7.54 12.74 0.53
N ILE A 25 6.61 13.48 1.16
CA ILE A 25 5.87 13.01 2.34
C ILE A 25 4.82 11.96 1.94
N LEU A 26 4.08 12.20 0.85
CA LEU A 26 3.06 11.29 0.36
C LEU A 26 3.63 9.94 -0.08
N GLU A 27 4.79 9.92 -0.75
CA GLU A 27 5.45 8.67 -1.14
C GLU A 27 5.88 7.85 0.09
N ARG A 28 6.43 8.50 1.12
CA ARG A 28 6.78 7.84 2.38
C ARG A 28 5.55 7.29 3.09
N ALA A 29 4.49 8.09 3.17
CA ALA A 29 3.22 7.66 3.76
C ALA A 29 2.60 6.48 2.98
N HIS A 30 2.64 6.53 1.64
CA HIS A 30 2.19 5.43 0.79
C HIS A 30 2.99 4.16 1.07
N LYS A 31 4.33 4.21 1.04
CA LYS A 31 5.17 3.05 1.36
C LYS A 31 4.93 2.51 2.78
N ALA A 32 4.77 3.40 3.77
CA ALA A 32 4.48 3.01 5.15
C ALA A 32 3.09 2.39 5.33
N THR A 33 2.14 2.73 4.46
CA THR A 33 0.77 2.20 4.51
C THR A 33 0.58 0.94 3.69
N TRP A 34 1.60 0.46 2.97
CA TRP A 34 1.52 -0.79 2.23
C TRP A 34 1.10 -1.95 3.14
N ARG A 35 0.01 -2.61 2.75
CA ARG A 35 -0.50 -3.79 3.44
C ARG A 35 -0.34 -4.98 2.52
N PHE A 36 0.39 -5.98 3.01
CA PHE A 36 0.47 -7.27 2.34
C PHE A 36 -0.73 -8.13 2.78
N GLY A 37 -1.49 -8.64 1.82
CA GLY A 37 -2.70 -9.42 2.04
C GLY A 37 -2.76 -10.63 1.12
N VAL A 38 -3.47 -11.66 1.53
CA VAL A 38 -3.69 -12.89 0.75
C VAL A 38 -5.16 -12.98 0.38
N TYR A 39 -5.45 -13.09 -0.91
CA TYR A 39 -6.80 -13.32 -1.41
C TYR A 39 -7.08 -14.82 -1.50
N CYS A 40 -8.29 -15.21 -1.12
CA CYS A 40 -8.76 -16.58 -1.18
C CYS A 40 -10.28 -16.59 -1.36
N ARG A 41 -10.82 -17.77 -1.66
CA ARG A 41 -12.27 -17.98 -1.64
C ARG A 41 -12.80 -17.87 -0.22
N ALA A 42 -14.08 -17.58 -0.09
CA ALA A 42 -14.70 -17.33 1.22
C ALA A 42 -14.62 -18.57 2.13
N GLU A 43 -14.83 -19.76 1.56
CA GLU A 43 -14.77 -21.05 2.25
C GLU A 43 -13.38 -21.40 2.81
N ASP A 44 -12.31 -20.90 2.20
CA ASP A 44 -10.93 -21.24 2.55
C ASP A 44 -10.30 -20.24 3.55
N ARG A 45 -11.05 -19.20 3.96
CA ARG A 45 -10.53 -18.04 4.66
C ARG A 45 -9.72 -18.37 5.91
N ASP A 46 -10.23 -19.27 6.75
CA ASP A 46 -9.57 -19.61 8.02
C ASP A 46 -8.31 -20.45 7.81
N ALA A 47 -8.37 -21.43 6.90
CA ALA A 47 -7.22 -22.26 6.56
C ALA A 47 -6.08 -21.41 5.96
N VAL A 48 -6.42 -20.50 5.03
CA VAL A 48 -5.47 -19.57 4.42
C VAL A 48 -4.92 -18.57 5.44
N ALA A 49 -5.75 -18.05 6.35
CA ALA A 49 -5.29 -17.15 7.40
C ALA A 49 -4.25 -17.82 8.33
N GLN A 50 -4.45 -19.10 8.67
CA GLN A 50 -3.49 -19.85 9.46
C GLN A 50 -2.20 -20.12 8.69
N ALA A 51 -2.30 -20.54 7.42
CA ALA A 51 -1.13 -20.77 6.57
C ALA A 51 -0.31 -19.48 6.38
N ALA A 52 -0.97 -18.36 6.09
CA ALA A 52 -0.34 -17.04 5.96
C ALA A 52 0.38 -16.61 7.24
N ARG A 53 -0.16 -16.92 8.42
CA ARG A 53 0.53 -16.67 9.69
C ARG A 53 1.80 -17.51 9.84
N ARG A 54 1.75 -18.79 9.49
CA ARG A 54 2.90 -19.70 9.62
C ARG A 54 3.99 -19.42 8.61
N CYS A 55 3.62 -19.23 7.34
CA CYS A 55 4.56 -19.14 6.22
C CYS A 55 5.05 -17.72 5.95
N LEU A 56 4.19 -16.71 6.17
CA LEU A 56 4.46 -15.31 5.78
C LEU A 56 4.54 -14.38 7.00
N ASN A 57 4.43 -14.93 8.23
CA ASN A 57 4.38 -14.19 9.49
C ASN A 57 3.34 -13.05 9.50
N LEU A 58 2.26 -13.22 8.74
CA LEU A 58 1.21 -12.21 8.66
C LEU A 58 0.29 -12.31 9.87
N LYS A 59 0.08 -11.18 10.54
CA LYS A 59 -0.90 -11.03 11.62
C LYS A 59 -2.13 -10.32 11.06
N LYS A 60 -3.29 -10.69 11.59
CA LYS A 60 -4.55 -10.02 11.26
C LYS A 60 -4.40 -8.53 11.58
N ASN A 61 -4.52 -7.69 10.56
CA ASN A 61 -4.50 -6.25 10.74
C ASN A 61 -5.76 -5.84 11.53
N LYS A 62 -5.59 -5.02 12.58
CA LYS A 62 -6.70 -4.54 13.41
C LYS A 62 -7.56 -3.50 12.69
N LEU A 63 -6.97 -2.79 11.71
CA LEU A 63 -7.70 -1.92 10.80
C LEU A 63 -8.30 -2.78 9.68
N ILE A 64 -9.52 -3.24 9.89
CA ILE A 64 -10.35 -3.84 8.84
C ILE A 64 -11.29 -2.73 8.37
N TYR A 65 -11.07 -2.20 7.17
CA TYR A 65 -12.12 -1.45 6.48
C TYR A 65 -13.22 -2.46 6.13
N LYS A 66 -14.23 -2.57 7.01
CA LYS A 66 -15.49 -3.20 6.61
C LYS A 66 -16.09 -2.27 5.57
N TYR A 67 -16.23 -2.76 4.35
CA TYR A 67 -17.13 -2.13 3.39
C TYR A 67 -18.53 -2.26 4.01
N ILE A 68 -19.01 -1.17 4.61
CA ILE A 68 -20.41 -1.07 4.99
C ILE A 68 -21.11 -0.74 3.69
N ASN A 69 -21.83 -1.70 3.10
CA ASN A 69 -22.81 -1.40 2.07
C ASN A 69 -23.93 -0.59 2.76
N SER A 70 -23.71 0.72 2.88
CA SER A 70 -24.77 1.69 3.15
C SER A 70 -25.20 2.26 1.80
N PHE A 71 -26.12 1.56 1.15
CA PHE A 71 -26.98 2.09 0.09
C PHE A 71 -28.39 1.61 0.40
#